data_AF-A0A3D5B800-F1
#
_entry.id   AF-A0A3D5B800-F1
#
_cell.length_a   1.000
_cell.length_b   1.000
_cell.length_c   1.000
_cell.angle_alpha   90.00
_cell.angle_beta   90.00
_cell.angle_gamma   90.00
#
_symmetry.space_group_name_H-M   'P 1'
#
loop_
_entity.id
_entity.type
_entity.pdbx_description
1 polymer ?
#
loop_
_entity_poly.entity_id
_entity_poly.type
_entity_poly.pdbx_seq_one_letter_code
_entity_poly.pdbx_strand_id
1 'polypeptide(L)'
;MRKSEQTVRELLESADIKVGGSRPWDIQVHNDQFYDRILRDASLGLGEGYVDGWWDCEAVDQFIDRVLRADLRKAVERNWRLAFQVL
;
A
#
# COMPACT_ATOMS: atom_id res chain seq x y z
N MET A 1 -12.40 -0.80 11.08
CA MET A 1 -11.45 -0.82 9.96
C MET A 1 -12.23 -1.06 8.68
N ARG A 2 -12.00 -0.28 7.62
CA ARG A 2 -12.68 -0.50 6.32
C ARG A 2 -12.07 -1.75 5.63
N LYS A 3 -12.84 -2.40 4.74
CA LYS A 3 -12.34 -3.59 4.01
C LYS A 3 -11.10 -3.25 3.16
N SER A 4 -11.06 -2.04 2.60
CA SER A 4 -9.92 -1.54 1.84
C SER A 4 -8.67 -1.39 2.69
N GLU A 5 -8.80 -0.77 3.86
CA GLU A 5 -7.72 -0.64 4.83
C GLU A 5 -7.15 -2.00 5.24
N GLN A 6 -8.02 -2.98 5.55
CA GLN A 6 -7.57 -4.33 5.88
C GLN A 6 -6.77 -4.97 4.74
N THR A 7 -7.29 -4.89 3.51
CA THR A 7 -6.65 -5.49 2.33
C THR A 7 -5.27 -4.87 2.09
N VAL A 8 -5.16 -3.54 2.23
CA VAL A 8 -3.89 -2.84 2.03
C VAL A 8 -2.90 -3.14 3.16
N ARG A 9 -3.35 -3.23 4.42
CA ARG A 9 -2.48 -3.63 5.55
C ARG A 9 -1.93 -5.03 5.35
N GLU A 10 -2.76 -6.01 5.01
CA GLU A 10 -2.33 -7.40 4.76
C GLU A 10 -1.35 -7.49 3.57
N LEU A 11 -1.59 -6.71 2.51
CA LEU A 11 -0.70 -6.62 1.37
C LEU A 11 0.67 -6.05 1.76
N LEU A 12 0.70 -4.93 2.49
CA LEU A 12 1.95 -4.30 2.94
C LEU A 12 2.69 -5.18 3.95
N GLU A 13 1.97 -5.89 4.83
CA GLU A 13 2.57 -6.84 5.76
C GLU A 13 3.30 -7.98 5.02
N SER A 14 2.78 -8.41 3.86
CA SER A 14 3.48 -9.40 3.02
C SER A 14 4.83 -8.89 2.47
N ALA A 15 5.04 -7.58 2.49
CA ALA A 15 6.30 -6.91 2.14
C ALA A 15 7.19 -6.60 3.36
N ASP A 16 6.81 -7.04 4.55
CA ASP A 16 7.42 -6.61 5.82
C ASP A 16 7.32 -5.08 6.05
N ILE A 17 6.19 -4.48 5.65
CA ILE A 17 5.85 -3.07 5.88
C ILE A 17 4.62 -2.98 6.78
N LYS A 18 4.71 -2.20 7.87
CA LYS A 18 3.59 -1.95 8.77
C LYS A 18 3.03 -0.56 8.56
N VAL A 19 1.70 -0.44 8.62
CA VAL A 19 1.02 0.85 8.63
C VAL A 19 0.89 1.33 10.08
N GLY A 20 1.45 2.50 10.39
CA GLY A 20 1.62 3.01 11.76
C GLY A 20 2.77 2.35 12.52
N GLY A 21 3.71 1.74 11.81
CA GLY A 21 4.89 1.11 12.42
C GLY A 21 5.95 2.13 12.83
N SER A 22 6.95 1.68 13.58
CA SER A 22 8.03 2.54 14.12
C SER A 22 9.35 2.40 13.36
N ARG A 23 9.42 1.54 12.33
CA ARG A 23 10.63 1.36 11.53
C ARG A 23 10.69 2.47 10.46
N PRO A 24 11.87 2.89 10.02
CA PRO A 24 11.98 4.02 9.08
C PRO A 24 11.20 3.83 7.76
N TRP A 25 11.03 2.59 7.31
CA TRP A 25 10.28 2.25 6.09
C TRP A 25 8.80 1.90 6.32
N ASP A 26 8.35 1.90 7.59
CA ASP A 26 6.94 1.73 7.92
C ASP A 26 6.18 3.02 7.62
N ILE A 27 5.03 2.90 6.96
CA ILE A 27 4.28 4.07 6.50
C ILE A 27 3.39 4.63 7.61
N GLN A 28 3.28 5.94 7.69
CA GLN A 28 2.24 6.64 8.44
C GLN A 28 1.17 7.09 7.45
N VAL A 29 -0.10 6.83 7.75
CA VAL A 29 -1.22 7.25 6.90
C VAL A 29 -1.91 8.41 7.58
N HIS A 30 -2.01 9.52 6.85
CA HIS A 30 -2.62 10.78 7.30
C HIS A 30 -4.02 10.98 6.72
N ASN A 31 -4.37 10.21 5.68
CA ASN A 31 -5.68 10.26 5.04
C ASN A 31 -6.18 8.86 4.67
N ASP A 32 -7.25 8.39 5.32
CA ASP A 32 -7.84 7.07 5.09
C ASP A 32 -8.36 6.83 3.67
N GLN A 33 -8.59 7.87 2.86
CA GLN A 33 -8.94 7.72 1.44
C GLN A 33 -7.81 7.08 0.62
N PHE A 34 -6.60 7.07 1.16
CA PHE A 34 -5.44 6.38 0.63
C PHE A 34 -5.70 4.89 0.35
N TYR A 35 -6.39 4.20 1.25
CA TYR A 35 -6.61 2.76 1.11
C TYR A 35 -7.47 2.43 -0.12
N ASP A 36 -8.52 3.20 -0.37
CA ASP A 36 -9.39 3.03 -1.53
C ASP A 36 -8.65 3.41 -2.83
N ARG A 37 -7.81 4.46 -2.78
CA ARG A 37 -6.99 4.90 -3.93
C ARG A 37 -5.96 3.86 -4.34
N ILE A 38 -5.27 3.23 -3.39
CA ILE A 38 -4.33 2.14 -3.71
C ILE A 38 -5.02 0.99 -4.41
N LEU A 39 -6.20 0.58 -3.95
CA LEU A 39 -6.91 -0.55 -4.54
C LEU A 39 -7.42 -0.24 -5.95
N ARG A 40 -7.75 1.02 -6.23
CA ARG A 40 -8.22 1.48 -7.54
C ARG A 40 -7.08 1.75 -8.52
N ASP A 41 -6.05 2.46 -8.09
CA ASP A 41 -5.01 3.06 -8.94
C ASP A 41 -3.64 2.36 -8.78
N ALA A 42 -3.55 1.33 -7.94
CA ALA A 42 -2.37 0.51 -7.69
C ALA A 42 -1.10 1.33 -7.39
N SER A 43 -0.04 1.14 -8.19
CA SER A 43 1.23 1.85 -8.03
C SER A 43 1.10 3.36 -8.22
N LEU A 44 0.14 3.82 -9.04
CA LEU A 44 -0.11 5.24 -9.23
C LEU A 44 -0.74 5.83 -7.96
N GLY A 45 -1.75 5.15 -7.39
CA GLY A 45 -2.37 5.54 -6.13
C GLY A 45 -1.39 5.60 -4.95
N LEU A 46 -0.41 4.68 -4.95
CA LEU A 46 0.68 4.69 -3.97
C LEU A 46 1.57 5.93 -4.15
N GLY A 47 2.06 6.19 -5.36
CA GLY A 47 2.98 7.29 -5.66
C GLY A 47 2.33 8.67 -5.52
N GLU A 48 1.13 8.85 -6.07
CA GLU A 48 0.39 10.11 -5.93
C GLU A 48 -0.04 10.36 -4.48
N GLY A 49 -0.40 9.30 -3.73
CA GLY A 49 -0.67 9.43 -2.29
C GLY A 49 0.53 9.94 -1.50
N TYR A 50 1.76 9.60 -1.89
CA TYR A 50 2.97 10.14 -1.28
C TYR A 50 3.17 11.62 -1.63
N VAL A 51 3.01 11.97 -2.92
CA VAL A 51 3.12 13.36 -3.39
C VAL A 51 2.06 14.27 -2.75
N ASP A 52 0.84 13.76 -2.57
CA ASP A 52 -0.29 14.46 -1.94
C ASP A 52 -0.18 14.50 -0.40
N GLY A 53 0.82 13.86 0.19
CA GLY A 53 1.02 13.81 1.66
C GLY A 53 -0.04 12.97 2.40
N TRP A 54 -0.72 12.05 1.71
CA TRP A 54 -1.71 11.17 2.33
C TRP A 54 -1.07 10.06 3.17
N TRP A 55 0.19 9.75 2.86
CA TRP A 55 1.04 8.90 3.66
C TRP A 55 2.51 9.32 3.49
N ASP A 56 3.33 9.02 4.48
CA ASP A 56 4.78 9.21 4.43
C ASP A 56 5.52 8.11 5.20
N CYS A 57 6.85 8.12 5.12
CA CYS A 57 7.75 7.38 6.00
C CYS A 57 9.12 8.07 6.00
N GLU A 58 9.99 7.71 6.94
CA GLU A 58 11.33 8.30 7.07
C GLU A 58 12.26 7.85 5.94
N ALA A 59 12.16 6.59 5.50
CA ALA A 59 13.02 5.96 4.51
C ALA A 59 12.22 5.41 3.32
N VAL A 60 11.76 6.32 2.44
CA VAL A 60 10.91 5.97 1.29
C VAL A 60 11.63 5.07 0.28
N ASP A 61 12.95 5.20 0.17
CA ASP A 61 13.81 4.34 -0.65
C ASP A 61 13.76 2.87 -0.18
N GLN A 62 13.83 2.65 1.13
CA GLN A 62 13.73 1.31 1.72
C GLN A 62 12.31 0.73 1.61
N PHE A 63 11.30 1.59 1.74
CA PHE A 63 9.91 1.20 1.46
C PHE A 63 9.77 0.67 0.02
N ILE A 64 10.28 1.41 -0.97
CA ILE A 64 10.20 1.01 -2.38
C ILE A 64 11.00 -0.27 -2.67
N ASP A 65 12.23 -0.42 -2.13
CA ASP A 65 13.02 -1.66 -2.27
C ASP A 65 12.24 -2.89 -1.78
N ARG A 66 11.56 -2.79 -0.64
CA ARG A 66 10.74 -3.87 -0.06
C ARG A 66 9.51 -4.20 -0.90
N VAL A 67 8.76 -3.18 -1.34
CA VAL A 67 7.61 -3.34 -2.22
C VAL A 67 8.01 -4.06 -3.51
N LEU A 68 9.14 -3.69 -4.10
CA LEU A 68 9.65 -4.31 -5.33
C LEU A 68 10.15 -5.74 -5.10
N ARG A 69 10.87 -6.00 -4.01
CA ARG A 69 11.39 -7.35 -3.67
C ARG A 69 10.30 -8.36 -3.36
N ALA A 70 9.25 -7.93 -2.68
CA ALA A 70 8.11 -8.79 -2.38
C ALA A 70 7.18 -8.98 -3.60
N ASP A 71 7.53 -8.40 -4.75
CA ASP A 71 6.73 -8.43 -5.99
C ASP A 71 5.27 -8.03 -5.70
N LEU A 72 5.08 -6.99 -4.86
CA LEU A 72 3.75 -6.54 -4.45
C LEU A 72 2.90 -6.17 -5.66
N ARG A 73 3.53 -5.77 -6.76
CA ARG A 73 2.88 -5.58 -8.04
C ARG A 73 2.13 -6.84 -8.49
N LYS A 74 2.77 -8.03 -8.51
CA LYS A 74 2.06 -9.28 -8.81
C LYS A 74 1.03 -9.66 -7.77
N ALA A 75 1.23 -9.32 -6.50
CA ALA A 75 0.24 -9.58 -5.45
C ALA A 75 -1.04 -8.74 -5.64
N VAL A 76 -0.89 -7.45 -5.99
CA VAL A 76 -1.99 -6.55 -6.37
C VAL A 76 -2.62 -7.00 -7.70
N GLU A 77 -1.82 -7.33 -8.72
CA GLU A 77 -2.28 -7.90 -10.00
C GLU A 77 -2.82 -9.35 -9.89
N ARG A 78 -2.77 -9.98 -8.72
CA ARG A 78 -3.47 -11.24 -8.44
C ARG A 78 -4.76 -10.98 -7.67
N ASN A 79 -4.72 -10.06 -6.70
CA ASN A 79 -5.91 -9.61 -5.99
C ASN A 79 -6.90 -8.86 -6.90
N TRP A 80 -6.44 -8.13 -7.93
CA TRP A 80 -7.36 -7.50 -8.89
C TRP A 80 -8.13 -8.53 -9.74
N ARG A 81 -7.55 -9.70 -10.07
CA ARG A 81 -8.25 -10.78 -10.80
C ARG A 81 -9.39 -11.35 -9.96
N LEU A 82 -9.19 -11.38 -8.64
CA LEU A 82 -10.21 -11.77 -7.67
C LEU A 82 -11.23 -10.64 -7.44
N ALA A 83 -10.81 -9.37 -7.45
CA ALA A 83 -11.71 -8.22 -7.31
C ALA A 83 -12.60 -8.01 -8.55
N PHE A 84 -12.09 -8.26 -9.77
CA PHE A 84 -12.85 -8.22 -11.02
C PHE A 84 -13.86 -9.37 -11.16
N GLN A 85 -13.79 -10.43 -10.34
CA GLN A 85 -14.81 -11.50 -10.30
C GLN A 85 -15.96 -11.19 -9.33
N VAL A 86 -15.84 -10.14 -8.52
CA VAL A 86 -16.80 -9.78 -7.47
C VAL A 86 -17.57 -8.49 -7.80
N LEU A 87 -17.27 -7.85 -8.94
CA LEU A 87 -18.03 -6.78 -9.59
C LEU A 87 -18.78 -7.33 -10.81
#